data_AF-A0A8L7YKL5-F1
#
_entry.id   AF-A0A8L7YKL5-F1
#
_cell.length_a   1.000
_cell.length_b   1.000
_cell.length_c   1.000
_cell.angle_alpha   90.00
_cell.angle_beta   90.00
_cell.angle_gamma   90.00
#
_symmetry.space_group_name_H-M   'P 1'
#
loop_
_entity.id
_entity.type
_entity.pdbx_description
1 polymer ?
#
loop_
_entity_poly.entity_id
_entity_poly.type
_entity_poly.pdbx_seq_one_letter_code
_entity_poly.pdbx_strand_id
1 'polypeptide(L)'
;MSPPPTATSRRHRYRLSSPNYHHDRANEQTNGFSGHSRENDLDVKCGDFLPEDAVEKLLNDDSTILSAIYDGFPVFECFATEISSTDAKRKLYNDLRIGDELCFRIRRVELAGVYAEPICMLHSFRRSLRWINDFQVLLGRNLQSGRDYRPNDLIKVLVVGFDDETKIPVFAIDEDAGLLTEAELPTYFRNGEKTGTKTFDEYLKDYLPATNPNLAALFGVETDLAISFLHELKDTDFSSKHRAPYIRRRQNEDLSMSVAKRGVDRIREGENAAAVQHFNKALSICGKNIEALVGRAAAYANMGQYNLAETDLDEALAINASHTNARNYMIETLLQEAKRLEEVGKKGEAKVKYEKSLTIKSDVRALDGLRNLERSPSVEIIKMKNDDAKAKDRKAEHSRAADEKQRRKRRRDAEKLAEYERFIAELKSK
;
A
#
# COMPACT_ATOMS: atom_id res chain seq x y z
N MET A 1 22.26 19.65 -20.19
CA MET A 1 21.03 20.45 -20.02
C MET A 1 20.13 19.68 -19.08
N SER A 2 19.98 20.15 -17.85
CA SER A 2 19.12 19.51 -16.84
C SER A 2 17.68 19.98 -17.03
N PRO A 3 16.67 19.12 -16.86
CA PRO A 3 15.28 19.46 -17.11
C PRO A 3 14.75 20.49 -16.10
N PRO A 4 13.80 21.36 -16.49
CA PRO A 4 13.29 22.42 -15.65
C PRO A 4 12.45 21.89 -14.48
N PRO A 5 12.44 22.59 -13.32
CA PRO A 5 11.72 22.17 -12.13
C PRO A 5 10.20 22.27 -12.33
N THR A 6 9.50 21.19 -11.98
CA THR A 6 8.04 21.08 -12.01
C THR A 6 7.40 22.09 -11.06
N ALA A 7 6.62 23.02 -11.62
CA ALA A 7 5.82 23.96 -10.86
C ALA A 7 4.78 23.20 -10.01
N THR A 8 4.98 23.18 -8.70
CA THR A 8 4.01 22.70 -7.72
C THR A 8 2.77 23.62 -7.75
N SER A 9 1.74 23.19 -8.47
CA SER A 9 0.44 23.86 -8.48
C SER A 9 -0.15 23.85 -7.06
N ARG A 10 -0.28 25.05 -6.48
CA ARG A 10 -0.94 25.30 -5.21
C ARG A 10 -2.44 25.01 -5.37
N ARG A 11 -2.85 23.76 -5.12
CA ARG A 11 -4.28 23.41 -5.01
C ARG A 11 -4.87 24.13 -3.79
N HIS A 12 -5.57 25.23 -4.03
CA HIS A 12 -6.42 25.89 -3.06
C HIS A 12 -7.56 24.92 -2.67
N ARG A 13 -7.45 24.34 -1.47
CA ARG A 13 -8.54 23.56 -0.86
C ARG A 13 -9.64 24.52 -0.44
N TYR A 14 -10.71 24.61 -1.22
CA TYR A 14 -11.97 25.18 -0.75
C TYR A 14 -12.53 24.24 0.34
N ARG A 15 -12.35 24.64 1.59
CA ARG A 15 -13.00 24.00 2.74
C ARG A 15 -14.46 24.46 2.73
N LEU A 16 -15.34 23.69 2.09
CA LEU A 16 -16.77 23.85 2.30
C LEU A 16 -17.06 23.44 3.75
N SER A 17 -17.42 24.41 4.57
CA SER A 17 -17.83 24.20 5.95
C SER A 17 -19.18 23.48 5.97
N SER A 18 -19.18 22.17 6.16
CA SER A 18 -20.40 21.41 6.42
C SER A 18 -21.01 21.88 7.76
N PRO A 19 -22.30 22.26 7.81
CA PRO A 19 -22.97 22.63 9.05
C PRO A 19 -23.03 21.42 9.99
N ASN A 20 -22.77 21.65 11.29
CA ASN A 20 -22.86 20.67 12.36
C ASN A 20 -24.25 19.99 12.37
N TYR A 21 -24.36 18.80 11.80
CA TYR A 21 -25.51 17.93 12.03
C TYR A 21 -25.37 17.33 13.43
N HIS A 22 -26.12 17.90 14.37
CA HIS A 22 -26.29 17.33 15.70
C HIS A 22 -26.92 15.94 15.57
N HIS A 23 -26.24 14.96 16.17
CA HIS A 23 -26.69 13.58 16.31
C HIS A 23 -27.93 13.50 17.22
N ASP A 24 -29.13 13.71 16.65
CA ASP A 24 -30.37 13.31 17.32
C ASP A 24 -30.64 11.83 17.04
N ARG A 25 -30.13 11.04 17.97
CA ARG A 25 -30.33 9.61 18.15
C ARG A 25 -31.77 9.38 18.62
N ALA A 26 -32.73 9.24 17.70
CA ALA A 26 -34.11 8.89 18.05
C ALA A 26 -34.71 7.87 17.07
N ASN A 27 -34.89 6.66 17.60
CA ASN A 27 -35.86 5.63 17.21
C ASN A 27 -35.90 5.16 15.74
N GLU A 28 -35.19 4.06 15.52
CA GLU A 28 -35.55 3.00 14.57
C GLU A 28 -37.01 2.56 14.78
N GLN A 29 -37.95 3.21 14.10
CA GLN A 29 -39.24 2.59 13.77
C GLN A 29 -39.19 2.20 12.30
N THR A 30 -39.04 0.90 12.10
CA THR A 30 -39.16 0.17 10.84
C THR A 30 -40.57 0.37 10.26
N ASN A 31 -40.85 1.52 9.68
CA ASN A 31 -42.10 1.73 8.96
C ASN A 31 -42.02 1.03 7.61
N GLY A 32 -43.02 0.18 7.39
CA GLY A 32 -43.08 -0.79 6.32
C GLY A 32 -42.97 -0.16 4.94
N PHE A 33 -42.32 -0.92 4.07
CA PHE A 33 -42.24 -0.72 2.63
C PHE A 33 -43.65 -0.52 2.02
N SER A 34 -44.09 0.72 1.85
CA SER A 34 -45.16 1.07 0.92
C SER A 34 -44.54 1.40 -0.43
N GLY A 35 -44.83 0.56 -1.43
CA GLY A 35 -44.17 0.52 -2.74
C GLY A 35 -44.59 1.59 -3.75
N HIS A 36 -44.81 2.84 -3.33
CA HIS A 36 -45.20 3.91 -4.26
C HIS A 36 -44.44 5.22 -3.96
N SER A 37 -43.48 5.56 -4.85
CA SER A 37 -42.95 6.91 -5.18
C SER A 37 -41.42 7.00 -5.36
N ARG A 38 -40.67 5.89 -5.40
CA ARG A 38 -39.20 5.95 -5.55
C ARG A 38 -38.70 6.45 -6.92
N GLU A 39 -39.47 6.30 -7.99
CA GLU A 39 -39.05 6.77 -9.33
C GLU A 39 -38.94 8.30 -9.39
N ASN A 40 -39.93 9.03 -8.86
CA ASN A 40 -39.89 10.49 -8.84
C ASN A 40 -38.74 11.05 -7.98
N ASP A 41 -38.33 10.32 -6.95
CA ASP A 41 -37.29 10.76 -6.02
C ASP A 41 -35.88 10.67 -6.63
N LEU A 42 -35.69 9.80 -7.63
CA LEU A 42 -34.45 9.71 -8.41
C LEU A 42 -34.35 10.82 -9.44
N ASP A 43 -35.43 11.11 -10.18
CA ASP A 43 -35.43 12.17 -11.19
C ASP A 43 -35.20 13.55 -10.57
N VAL A 44 -35.83 13.85 -9.43
CA VAL A 44 -35.60 15.10 -8.70
C VAL A 44 -34.14 15.20 -8.22
N LYS A 45 -33.56 14.11 -7.69
CA LYS A 45 -32.16 14.11 -7.24
C LYS A 45 -31.16 14.19 -8.38
N CYS A 46 -31.44 13.58 -9.53
CA CYS A 46 -30.61 13.71 -10.72
C CYS A 46 -30.61 15.16 -11.24
N GLY A 47 -31.77 15.83 -11.17
CA GLY A 47 -31.90 17.26 -11.49
C GLY A 47 -31.00 18.16 -10.64
N ASP A 48 -30.79 17.82 -9.37
CA ASP A 48 -29.87 18.58 -8.49
C ASP A 48 -28.38 18.37 -8.84
N PHE A 49 -28.00 17.24 -9.47
CA PHE A 49 -26.60 16.96 -9.82
C PHE A 49 -26.14 17.64 -11.11
N LEU A 50 -27.07 17.95 -12.02
CA LEU A 50 -26.81 18.70 -13.23
C LEU A 50 -27.76 19.91 -13.22
N PRO A 51 -27.30 21.10 -12.79
CA PRO A 51 -28.08 22.33 -12.95
C PRO A 51 -28.64 22.36 -14.38
N GLU A 52 -29.90 22.75 -14.56
CA GLU A 52 -30.55 22.73 -15.88
C GLU A 52 -29.70 23.44 -16.96
N ASP A 53 -28.97 24.48 -16.54
CA ASP A 53 -28.08 25.28 -17.35
C ASP A 53 -26.62 24.78 -17.39
N ALA A 54 -26.23 23.73 -16.66
CA ALA A 54 -24.89 23.16 -16.71
C ALA A 54 -24.60 22.46 -18.04
N VAL A 55 -25.59 21.76 -18.60
CA VAL A 55 -25.46 21.14 -19.93
C VAL A 55 -25.36 22.21 -21.00
N GLU A 56 -26.21 23.24 -20.96
CA GLU A 56 -26.11 24.38 -21.88
C GLU A 56 -24.78 25.12 -21.74
N LYS A 57 -24.31 25.37 -20.51
CA LYS A 57 -22.99 25.95 -20.28
C LYS A 57 -21.88 25.08 -20.85
N LEU A 58 -21.91 23.77 -20.65
CA LEU A 58 -20.91 22.85 -21.17
C LEU A 58 -20.90 22.81 -22.71
N LEU A 59 -22.09 22.88 -23.33
CA LEU A 59 -22.24 22.92 -24.79
C LEU A 59 -21.85 24.27 -25.39
N ASN A 60 -22.10 25.36 -24.68
CA ASN A 60 -21.79 26.73 -25.11
C ASN A 60 -20.37 27.17 -24.73
N ASP A 61 -19.74 26.49 -23.77
CA ASP A 61 -18.33 26.69 -23.48
C ASP A 61 -17.57 26.19 -24.69
N ASP A 62 -17.04 27.13 -25.47
CA ASP A 62 -15.92 26.96 -26.41
C ASP A 62 -14.66 26.41 -25.73
N SER A 63 -14.78 25.86 -24.51
CA SER A 63 -13.86 24.94 -23.89
C SER A 63 -13.34 23.99 -24.96
N THR A 64 -12.14 24.33 -25.42
CA THR A 64 -11.34 23.67 -26.45
C THR A 64 -11.28 22.15 -26.32
N ILE A 65 -11.61 21.64 -25.13
CA ILE A 65 -11.68 20.22 -24.81
C ILE A 65 -12.74 19.51 -25.65
N LEU A 66 -13.98 20.01 -25.72
CA LEU A 66 -15.02 19.34 -26.49
C LEU A 66 -14.78 19.51 -28.00
N SER A 67 -14.52 20.74 -28.45
CA SER A 67 -14.33 21.03 -29.87
C SER A 67 -13.15 20.27 -30.50
N ALA A 68 -12.04 20.08 -29.77
CA ALA A 68 -10.88 19.35 -30.30
C ALA A 68 -11.11 17.83 -30.40
N ILE A 69 -11.95 17.24 -29.54
CA ILE A 69 -12.15 15.79 -29.49
C ILE A 69 -13.16 15.32 -30.54
N TYR A 70 -14.19 16.13 -30.82
CA TYR A 70 -15.22 15.74 -31.78
C TYR A 70 -14.70 15.54 -33.19
N ASP A 71 -13.66 16.28 -33.60
CA ASP A 71 -13.23 16.25 -35.00
C ASP A 71 -12.38 15.01 -35.35
N GLY A 72 -11.77 14.34 -34.37
CA GLY A 72 -10.87 13.21 -34.65
C GLY A 72 -11.57 11.91 -35.04
N PHE A 73 -12.80 11.65 -34.58
CA PHE A 73 -13.41 10.34 -34.78
C PHE A 73 -13.81 10.12 -36.26
N PRO A 74 -13.50 8.98 -36.90
CA PRO A 74 -13.93 8.71 -38.27
C PRO A 74 -15.44 8.83 -38.43
N VAL A 75 -15.88 9.27 -39.61
CA VAL A 75 -17.31 9.37 -39.90
C VAL A 75 -17.95 7.99 -40.01
N PHE A 76 -19.27 7.94 -39.82
CA PHE A 76 -20.06 6.71 -39.82
C PHE A 76 -19.86 5.86 -41.08
N GLU A 77 -19.71 6.50 -42.24
CA GLU A 77 -19.53 5.83 -43.53
C GLU A 77 -18.25 4.98 -43.59
N CYS A 78 -17.24 5.27 -42.75
CA CYS A 78 -16.03 4.44 -42.66
C CYS A 78 -16.30 3.06 -42.04
N PHE A 79 -17.40 2.89 -41.32
CA PHE A 79 -17.77 1.65 -40.64
C PHE A 79 -19.02 0.99 -41.21
N ALA A 80 -19.80 1.73 -42.00
CA ALA A 80 -21.06 1.26 -42.55
C ALA A 80 -20.82 0.39 -43.79
N THR A 81 -21.19 -0.88 -43.72
CA THR A 81 -20.98 -1.86 -44.80
C THR A 81 -22.12 -1.95 -45.81
N GLU A 82 -23.32 -1.45 -45.45
CA GLU A 82 -24.55 -1.65 -46.22
C GLU A 82 -25.04 -0.41 -46.99
N ILE A 83 -24.24 0.66 -47.05
CA ILE A 83 -24.64 1.89 -47.76
C ILE A 83 -24.30 1.77 -49.25
N SER A 84 -25.32 1.85 -50.10
CA SER A 84 -25.12 1.88 -51.56
C SER A 84 -24.52 3.23 -52.00
N SER A 85 -23.62 3.22 -52.99
CA SER A 85 -23.03 4.46 -53.53
C SER A 85 -24.08 5.41 -54.12
N THR A 86 -25.16 4.86 -54.69
CA THR A 86 -26.27 5.64 -55.28
C THR A 86 -27.09 6.35 -54.21
N ASP A 87 -27.42 5.68 -53.10
CA ASP A 87 -28.17 6.29 -52.01
C ASP A 87 -27.32 7.32 -51.25
N ALA A 88 -26.03 7.04 -51.05
CA ALA A 88 -25.09 7.99 -50.46
C ALA A 88 -24.95 9.27 -51.31
N LYS A 89 -24.83 9.14 -52.64
CA LYS A 89 -24.79 10.28 -53.56
C LYS A 89 -26.08 11.09 -53.52
N ARG A 90 -27.25 10.42 -53.53
CA ARG A 90 -28.56 11.07 -53.39
C ARG A 90 -28.68 11.83 -52.06
N LYS A 91 -28.25 11.19 -50.97
CA LYS A 91 -28.27 11.81 -49.63
C LYS A 91 -27.34 13.02 -49.57
N LEU A 92 -26.15 12.94 -50.15
CA LEU A 92 -25.25 14.09 -50.24
C LEU A 92 -25.92 15.26 -50.95
N TYR A 93 -26.52 15.05 -52.13
CA TYR A 93 -27.18 16.12 -52.88
C TYR A 93 -28.33 16.77 -52.11
N ASN A 94 -29.07 15.99 -51.32
CA ASN A 94 -30.13 16.52 -50.45
C ASN A 94 -29.59 17.31 -49.26
N ASP A 95 -28.38 16.99 -48.79
CA ASP A 95 -27.76 17.62 -47.62
C ASP A 95 -27.00 18.90 -47.99
N LEU A 96 -26.44 18.98 -49.21
CA LEU A 96 -25.67 20.12 -49.68
C LEU A 96 -26.49 21.42 -49.72
N ARG A 97 -25.83 22.53 -49.40
CA ARG A 97 -26.34 23.90 -49.44
C ARG A 97 -25.37 24.80 -50.19
N ILE A 98 -25.87 25.94 -50.68
CA ILE A 98 -25.02 26.95 -51.32
C ILE A 98 -24.00 27.46 -50.30
N GLY A 99 -22.74 27.53 -50.70
CA GLY A 99 -21.62 27.92 -49.85
C GLY A 99 -20.90 26.76 -49.16
N ASP A 100 -21.42 25.54 -49.25
CA ASP A 100 -20.73 24.37 -48.70
C ASP A 100 -19.41 24.11 -49.43
N GLU A 101 -18.40 23.73 -48.65
CA GLU A 101 -17.03 23.58 -49.10
C GLU A 101 -16.61 22.11 -49.12
N LEU A 102 -16.07 21.67 -50.26
CA LEU A 102 -15.66 20.30 -50.50
C LEU A 102 -14.20 20.26 -50.94
N CYS A 103 -13.52 19.17 -50.59
CA CYS A 103 -12.23 18.84 -51.14
C CYS A 103 -12.40 17.87 -52.30
N PHE A 104 -11.83 18.22 -53.45
CA PHE A 104 -11.81 17.39 -54.63
C PHE A 104 -10.38 17.00 -54.97
N ARG A 105 -10.19 15.80 -55.52
CA ARG A 105 -8.92 15.39 -56.13
C ARG A 105 -9.06 15.40 -57.64
N ILE A 106 -8.12 16.06 -58.28
CA ILE A 106 -8.02 16.08 -59.73
C ILE A 106 -7.62 14.70 -60.23
N ARG A 107 -8.40 14.13 -61.14
CA ARG A 107 -8.08 12.86 -61.80
C ARG A 107 -7.52 13.06 -63.19
N ARG A 108 -8.12 13.98 -63.95
CA ARG A 108 -7.71 14.27 -65.32
C ARG A 108 -7.93 15.75 -65.63
N VAL A 109 -6.95 16.34 -66.29
CA VAL A 109 -6.99 17.73 -66.74
C VAL A 109 -7.17 17.73 -68.24
N GLU A 110 -8.17 18.48 -68.73
CA GLU A 110 -8.44 18.66 -70.16
C GLU A 110 -8.41 20.14 -70.54
N LEU A 111 -8.51 20.44 -71.83
CA LEU A 111 -8.50 21.82 -72.31
C LEU A 111 -9.66 22.63 -71.73
N ALA A 112 -10.87 22.06 -71.75
CA ALA A 112 -12.13 22.70 -71.35
C ALA A 112 -12.32 22.80 -69.82
N GLY A 113 -11.64 21.97 -69.04
CA GLY A 113 -11.87 21.88 -67.59
C GLY A 113 -11.11 20.74 -66.94
N VAL A 114 -11.46 20.45 -65.69
CA VAL A 114 -10.81 19.45 -64.87
C VAL A 114 -11.83 18.42 -64.40
N TYR A 115 -11.57 17.14 -64.66
CA TYR A 115 -12.31 16.03 -64.06
C TYR A 115 -11.74 15.74 -62.68
N ALA A 116 -12.56 15.93 -61.67
CA ALA A 116 -12.19 15.74 -60.28
C ALA A 116 -13.21 14.88 -59.54
N GLU A 117 -12.74 14.11 -58.56
CA GLU A 117 -13.58 13.32 -57.66
C GLU A 117 -13.73 14.08 -56.32
N PRO A 118 -14.94 14.13 -55.71
CA PRO A 118 -15.08 14.62 -54.36
C PRO A 118 -14.50 13.61 -53.37
N ILE A 119 -13.70 14.10 -52.43
CA ILE A 119 -13.06 13.27 -51.40
C ILE A 119 -13.80 13.37 -50.07
N CYS A 120 -14.05 14.59 -49.61
CA CYS A 120 -14.68 14.86 -48.32
C CYS A 120 -15.26 16.28 -48.26
N MET A 121 -16.13 16.51 -47.29
CA MET A 121 -16.56 17.86 -46.91
C MET A 121 -15.47 18.55 -46.08
N LEU A 122 -15.16 19.81 -46.34
CA LEU A 122 -14.22 20.59 -45.54
C LEU A 122 -14.91 21.23 -44.33
N HIS A 123 -16.11 21.78 -44.56
CA HIS A 123 -16.90 22.51 -43.55
C HIS A 123 -18.39 22.12 -43.64
N SER A 124 -19.21 22.75 -42.79
CA SER A 124 -20.67 22.55 -42.63
C SER A 124 -21.09 21.23 -41.98
N PHE A 125 -20.62 20.10 -42.51
CA PHE A 125 -20.92 18.78 -41.96
C PHE A 125 -19.85 17.76 -42.38
N ARG A 126 -19.81 16.60 -41.72
CA ARG A 126 -18.74 15.61 -41.89
C ARG A 126 -19.22 14.47 -42.80
N ARG A 127 -18.55 14.27 -43.94
CA ARG A 127 -18.75 13.12 -44.83
C ARG A 127 -17.45 12.74 -45.52
N SER A 128 -17.18 11.44 -45.58
CA SER A 128 -16.20 10.87 -46.50
C SER A 128 -16.92 10.48 -47.78
N LEU A 129 -16.40 10.91 -48.92
CA LEU A 129 -17.02 10.78 -50.25
C LEU A 129 -16.18 9.91 -51.20
N ARG A 130 -14.90 9.70 -50.90
CA ARG A 130 -13.95 8.93 -51.72
C ARG A 130 -14.42 7.51 -52.06
N TRP A 131 -15.20 6.90 -51.18
CA TRP A 131 -15.71 5.54 -51.35
C TRP A 131 -16.92 5.45 -52.30
N ILE A 132 -17.53 6.57 -52.67
CA ILE A 132 -18.68 6.61 -53.58
C ILE A 132 -18.18 6.38 -55.01
N ASN A 133 -18.56 5.23 -55.59
CA ASN A 133 -18.22 4.88 -56.96
C ASN A 133 -18.89 5.81 -57.98
N ASP A 134 -18.26 5.96 -59.16
CA ASP A 134 -18.76 6.75 -60.28
C ASP A 134 -19.15 8.19 -59.91
N PHE A 135 -18.38 8.80 -59.00
CA PHE A 135 -18.53 10.19 -58.61
C PHE A 135 -17.38 11.04 -59.15
N GLN A 136 -17.52 11.46 -60.40
CA GLN A 136 -16.65 12.46 -61.02
C GLN A 136 -17.46 13.66 -61.47
N VAL A 137 -16.89 14.84 -61.31
CA VAL A 137 -17.48 16.11 -61.71
C VAL A 137 -16.51 16.81 -62.64
N LEU A 138 -17.03 17.36 -63.73
CA LEU A 138 -16.28 18.27 -64.60
C LEU A 138 -16.39 19.69 -64.04
N LEU A 139 -15.25 20.23 -63.63
CA LEU A 139 -15.13 21.59 -63.10
C LEU A 139 -14.54 22.50 -64.17
N GLY A 140 -15.19 23.64 -64.40
CA GLY A 140 -14.63 24.71 -65.24
C GLY A 140 -13.37 25.29 -64.59
N ARG A 141 -12.39 25.67 -65.41
CA ARG A 141 -11.16 26.33 -64.94
C ARG A 141 -11.01 27.69 -65.61
N ASN A 142 -10.60 28.71 -64.86
CA ASN A 142 -10.24 29.99 -65.43
C ASN A 142 -8.80 29.96 -65.94
N LEU A 143 -8.63 29.93 -67.26
CA LEU A 143 -7.32 29.97 -67.91
C LEU A 143 -6.56 31.29 -67.64
N GLN A 144 -7.27 32.37 -67.25
CA GLN A 144 -6.62 33.64 -66.91
C GLN A 144 -5.96 33.64 -65.53
N SER A 145 -6.37 32.75 -64.62
CA SER A 145 -5.76 32.63 -63.28
C SER A 145 -4.28 32.23 -63.34
N GLY A 146 -3.83 31.67 -64.47
CA GLY A 146 -2.46 31.18 -64.67
C GLY A 146 -2.12 29.93 -63.86
N ARG A 147 -3.10 29.30 -63.19
CA ARG A 147 -2.87 28.08 -62.39
C ARG A 147 -2.75 26.84 -63.27
N ASP A 148 -1.64 26.12 -63.09
CA ASP A 148 -1.38 24.82 -63.72
C ASP A 148 -1.82 23.69 -62.78
N TYR A 149 -3.00 23.14 -63.03
CA TYR A 149 -3.53 22.00 -62.30
C TYR A 149 -2.93 20.69 -62.81
N ARG A 150 -2.60 19.77 -61.89
CA ARG A 150 -2.04 18.45 -62.22
C ARG A 150 -2.91 17.32 -61.67
N PRO A 151 -2.83 16.12 -62.28
CA PRO A 151 -3.43 14.92 -61.70
C PRO A 151 -2.94 14.69 -60.26
N ASN A 152 -3.88 14.31 -59.39
CA ASN A 152 -3.75 14.10 -57.95
C ASN A 152 -3.64 15.35 -57.07
N ASP A 153 -3.64 16.56 -57.65
CA ASP A 153 -3.75 17.78 -56.86
C ASP A 153 -5.08 17.81 -56.10
N LEU A 154 -5.05 18.36 -54.88
CA LEU A 154 -6.24 18.59 -54.06
C LEU A 154 -6.67 20.05 -54.24
N ILE A 155 -7.96 20.24 -54.50
CA ILE A 155 -8.55 21.56 -54.72
C ILE A 155 -9.77 21.73 -53.84
N LYS A 156 -9.98 22.97 -53.39
CA LYS A 156 -11.21 23.37 -52.72
C LYS A 156 -12.26 23.73 -53.75
N VAL A 157 -13.48 23.24 -53.53
CA VAL A 157 -14.62 23.40 -54.43
C VAL A 157 -15.83 23.84 -53.62
N LEU A 158 -16.57 24.82 -54.12
CA LEU A 158 -17.74 25.39 -53.48
C LEU A 158 -19.00 24.98 -54.23
N VAL A 159 -20.09 24.76 -53.49
CA VAL A 159 -21.43 24.70 -54.06
C VAL A 159 -21.91 26.11 -54.34
N VAL A 160 -21.98 26.51 -55.61
CA VAL A 160 -22.39 27.86 -56.01
C VAL A 160 -23.88 28.00 -56.28
N GLY A 161 -24.56 26.88 -56.53
CA GLY A 161 -25.97 26.85 -56.86
C GLY A 161 -26.45 25.43 -57.12
N PHE A 162 -27.69 25.31 -57.58
CA PHE A 162 -28.29 24.05 -57.99
C PHE A 162 -28.90 24.25 -59.36
N ASP A 163 -28.73 23.28 -60.24
CA ASP A 163 -29.38 23.28 -61.54
C ASP A 163 -30.91 23.20 -61.37
N ASP A 164 -31.64 24.08 -62.04
CA ASP A 164 -33.07 24.22 -61.83
C ASP A 164 -33.87 22.98 -62.27
N GLU A 165 -33.41 22.30 -63.32
CA GLU A 165 -34.08 21.13 -63.90
C GLU A 165 -33.73 19.84 -63.16
N THR A 166 -32.44 19.57 -62.97
CA THR A 166 -31.96 18.31 -62.40
C THR A 166 -31.86 18.32 -60.88
N LYS A 167 -31.89 19.51 -60.25
CA LYS A 167 -31.59 19.73 -58.83
C LYS A 167 -30.21 19.22 -58.40
N ILE A 168 -29.29 19.03 -59.35
CA ILE A 168 -27.91 18.65 -59.09
C ILE A 168 -27.12 19.90 -58.65
N PRO A 169 -26.27 19.81 -57.61
CA PRO A 169 -25.43 20.93 -57.19
C PRO A 169 -24.43 21.31 -58.29
N VAL A 170 -24.31 22.61 -58.52
CA VAL A 170 -23.30 23.21 -59.40
C VAL A 170 -22.06 23.52 -58.56
N PHE A 171 -20.93 22.96 -58.98
CA PHE A 171 -19.66 23.07 -58.29
C PHE A 171 -18.72 24.03 -59.03
N ALA A 172 -18.05 24.91 -58.29
CA ALA A 172 -17.00 25.79 -58.83
C ALA A 172 -15.73 25.67 -58.00
N ILE A 173 -14.58 25.77 -58.65
CA ILE A 173 -13.28 25.77 -57.97
C ILE A 173 -13.14 27.08 -57.17
N ASP A 174 -12.74 26.98 -55.91
CA ASP A 174 -12.34 28.14 -55.11
C ASP A 174 -10.97 28.61 -55.59
N GLU A 175 -10.95 29.64 -56.43
CA GLU A 175 -9.71 30.17 -56.99
C GLU A 175 -8.87 30.91 -55.94
N ASP A 176 -9.43 31.31 -54.81
CA ASP A 176 -8.68 32.05 -53.78
C ASP A 176 -7.91 31.10 -52.85
N ALA A 177 -8.46 29.92 -52.55
CA ALA A 177 -7.91 28.99 -51.55
C ALA A 177 -6.57 28.31 -51.90
N GLY A 178 -6.14 28.36 -53.16
CA GLY A 178 -4.93 27.65 -53.60
C GLY A 178 -5.12 26.14 -53.77
N LEU A 179 -4.00 25.42 -53.94
CA LEU A 179 -3.99 23.95 -53.86
C LEU A 179 -3.97 23.54 -52.39
N LEU A 180 -4.84 22.61 -52.03
CA LEU A 180 -4.86 22.04 -50.70
C LEU A 180 -3.76 21.00 -50.53
N THR A 181 -3.26 20.88 -49.32
CA THR A 181 -2.33 19.84 -48.89
C THR A 181 -3.08 18.77 -48.09
N GLU A 182 -2.52 17.56 -48.00
CA GLU A 182 -3.12 16.51 -47.17
C GLU A 182 -3.21 16.89 -45.68
N ALA A 183 -2.39 17.84 -45.22
CA ALA A 183 -2.41 18.33 -43.84
C ALA A 183 -3.66 19.18 -43.53
N GLU A 184 -4.21 19.85 -44.54
CA GLU A 184 -5.41 20.70 -44.44
C GLU A 184 -6.71 19.88 -44.49
N LEU A 185 -6.62 18.57 -44.76
CA LEU A 185 -7.79 17.71 -44.71
C LEU A 185 -8.30 17.55 -43.26
N PRO A 186 -9.63 17.54 -43.07
CA PRO A 186 -10.24 17.36 -41.76
C PRO A 186 -9.70 16.13 -41.03
N THR A 187 -9.55 16.23 -39.72
CA THR A 187 -8.93 15.16 -38.92
C THR A 187 -9.74 13.86 -38.98
N TYR A 188 -11.06 13.98 -39.02
CA TYR A 188 -12.00 12.86 -39.20
C TYR A 188 -11.72 12.05 -40.46
N PHE A 189 -11.42 12.74 -41.56
CA PHE A 189 -11.22 12.12 -42.86
C PHE A 189 -9.90 11.35 -42.85
N ARG A 190 -8.83 11.99 -42.37
CA ARG A 190 -7.51 11.35 -42.23
C ARG A 190 -7.56 10.13 -41.31
N ASN A 191 -8.33 10.19 -40.23
CA ASN A 191 -8.47 9.05 -39.33
C ASN A 191 -9.33 7.94 -39.94
N GLY A 192 -10.38 8.29 -40.70
CA GLY A 192 -11.16 7.32 -41.47
C GLY A 192 -10.34 6.55 -42.50
N GLU A 193 -9.45 7.23 -43.22
CA GLU A 193 -8.53 6.57 -44.17
C GLU A 193 -7.55 5.63 -43.46
N LYS A 194 -7.17 5.93 -42.21
CA LYS A 194 -6.31 5.06 -41.39
C LYS A 194 -7.05 3.86 -40.78
N THR A 195 -8.38 3.92 -40.66
CA THR A 195 -9.21 2.81 -40.16
C THR A 195 -9.05 1.56 -41.02
N GLY A 196 -8.86 1.73 -42.33
CA GLY A 196 -8.74 0.62 -43.28
C GLY A 196 -10.01 -0.24 -43.30
N THR A 197 -9.88 -1.54 -43.02
CA THR A 197 -11.00 -2.50 -43.00
C THR A 197 -11.45 -2.86 -41.58
N LYS A 198 -11.07 -2.07 -40.57
CA LYS A 198 -11.48 -2.32 -39.17
C LYS A 198 -12.98 -2.09 -39.01
N THR A 199 -13.63 -2.97 -38.26
CA THR A 199 -15.00 -2.76 -37.79
C THR A 199 -15.07 -1.64 -36.74
N PHE A 200 -16.27 -1.10 -36.50
CA PHE A 200 -16.49 -0.09 -35.47
C PHE A 200 -16.01 -0.55 -34.08
N ASP A 201 -16.35 -1.79 -33.70
CA ASP A 201 -15.97 -2.35 -32.40
C ASP A 201 -14.46 -2.55 -32.26
N GLU A 202 -13.77 -2.95 -33.34
CA GLU A 202 -12.31 -3.06 -33.35
C GLU A 202 -11.64 -1.69 -33.22
N TYR A 203 -12.15 -0.69 -33.94
CA TYR A 203 -11.65 0.67 -33.84
C TYR A 203 -11.86 1.25 -32.44
N LEU A 204 -13.03 1.02 -31.82
CA LEU A 204 -13.36 1.55 -30.50
C LEU A 204 -12.45 1.01 -29.40
N LYS A 205 -11.98 -0.25 -29.51
CA LYS A 205 -11.01 -0.85 -28.58
C LYS A 205 -9.66 -0.15 -28.61
N ASP A 206 -9.22 0.31 -29.78
CA ASP A 206 -7.95 1.02 -29.96
C ASP A 206 -8.10 2.55 -29.76
N TYR A 207 -9.33 3.05 -29.69
CA TYR A 207 -9.59 4.49 -29.61
C TYR A 207 -9.22 5.01 -28.22
N LEU A 208 -8.11 5.75 -28.16
CA LEU A 208 -7.54 6.28 -26.91
C LEU A 208 -8.56 7.07 -26.06
N PRO A 209 -9.41 7.95 -26.63
CA PRO A 209 -10.46 8.63 -25.88
C PRO A 209 -11.65 7.76 -25.52
N ALA A 210 -11.71 6.46 -25.83
CA ALA A 210 -12.69 5.53 -25.24
C ALA A 210 -12.05 4.65 -24.15
N THR A 211 -10.75 4.38 -24.27
CA THR A 211 -10.00 3.56 -23.30
C THR A 211 -9.41 4.36 -22.14
N ASN A 212 -9.46 5.69 -22.19
CA ASN A 212 -8.89 6.54 -21.14
C ASN A 212 -9.82 6.63 -19.91
N PRO A 213 -9.48 6.01 -18.76
CA PRO A 213 -10.33 6.06 -17.58
C PRO A 213 -10.48 7.48 -17.01
N ASN A 214 -9.58 8.41 -17.37
CA ASN A 214 -9.65 9.81 -16.93
C ASN A 214 -10.60 10.66 -17.76
N LEU A 215 -11.33 10.08 -18.73
CA LEU A 215 -12.41 10.78 -19.44
C LEU A 215 -13.45 11.35 -18.48
N ALA A 216 -13.75 10.64 -17.40
CA ALA A 216 -14.64 11.14 -16.35
C ALA A 216 -14.18 12.51 -15.86
N ALA A 217 -12.90 12.66 -15.51
CA ALA A 217 -12.32 13.94 -15.12
C ALA A 217 -12.34 14.97 -16.26
N LEU A 218 -12.18 14.53 -17.51
CA LEU A 218 -12.25 15.39 -18.70
C LEU A 218 -13.65 15.99 -18.92
N PHE A 219 -14.70 15.22 -18.63
CA PHE A 219 -16.10 15.66 -18.67
C PHE A 219 -16.56 16.33 -17.37
N GLY A 220 -15.63 16.65 -16.45
CA GLY A 220 -15.95 17.30 -15.18
C GLY A 220 -16.62 16.38 -14.14
N VAL A 221 -16.65 15.06 -14.37
CA VAL A 221 -17.11 14.08 -13.39
C VAL A 221 -16.02 13.91 -12.33
N GLU A 222 -16.38 14.20 -11.08
CA GLU A 222 -15.49 14.17 -9.93
C GLU A 222 -15.06 12.72 -9.60
N THR A 223 -13.80 12.37 -9.86
CA THR A 223 -13.31 10.97 -9.80
C THR A 223 -12.72 10.57 -8.45
N ASP A 224 -12.46 11.53 -7.57
CA ASP A 224 -11.87 11.34 -6.24
C ASP A 224 -12.91 11.11 -5.14
N LEU A 225 -14.16 11.49 -5.37
CA LEU A 225 -15.27 11.05 -4.56
C LEU A 225 -15.57 9.59 -4.89
N ALA A 226 -15.81 8.77 -3.86
CA ALA A 226 -16.36 7.44 -4.06
C ALA A 226 -17.79 7.61 -4.62
N ILE A 227 -17.91 7.71 -5.94
CA ILE A 227 -19.22 7.74 -6.60
C ILE A 227 -19.79 6.33 -6.46
N SER A 228 -20.54 6.11 -5.39
CA SER A 228 -21.32 4.91 -5.19
C SER A 228 -22.78 5.28 -5.15
N PHE A 229 -23.60 4.52 -5.88
CA PHE A 229 -25.06 4.59 -5.75
C PHE A 229 -25.55 4.00 -4.42
N LEU A 230 -24.70 3.27 -3.70
CA LEU A 230 -25.01 2.82 -2.34
C LEU A 230 -24.84 3.99 -1.38
N HIS A 231 -25.95 4.49 -0.86
CA HIS A 231 -26.03 5.62 0.06
C HIS A 231 -25.03 5.52 1.24
N GLU A 232 -24.83 4.32 1.79
CA GLU A 232 -23.90 4.11 2.92
C GLU A 232 -22.42 4.28 2.55
N LEU A 233 -22.07 4.08 1.27
CA LEU A 233 -20.71 4.22 0.75
C LEU A 233 -20.43 5.63 0.22
N LYS A 234 -21.46 6.47 0.11
CA LYS A 234 -21.32 7.86 -0.31
C LYS A 234 -20.70 8.67 0.84
N ASP A 235 -19.69 9.48 0.52
CA ASP A 235 -18.97 10.35 1.45
C ASP A 235 -18.33 9.64 2.66
N THR A 236 -18.28 8.30 2.66
CA THR A 236 -17.58 7.55 3.70
C THR A 236 -16.09 7.71 3.49
N ASP A 237 -15.40 8.29 4.47
CA ASP A 237 -13.94 8.26 4.50
C ASP A 237 -13.51 6.81 4.74
N PHE A 238 -13.15 6.12 3.64
CA PHE A 238 -12.41 4.87 3.70
C PHE A 238 -10.97 5.14 4.13
N SER A 239 -10.85 5.67 5.36
CA SER A 239 -9.64 5.70 6.15
C SER A 239 -8.95 4.35 6.06
N SER A 240 -7.63 4.34 6.12
CA SER A 240 -6.83 3.13 5.98
C SER A 240 -7.30 1.98 6.88
N LYS A 241 -7.97 2.29 8.01
CA LYS A 241 -8.54 1.33 8.96
C LYS A 241 -9.68 0.46 8.41
N HIS A 242 -10.42 0.91 7.41
CA HIS A 242 -11.50 0.14 6.79
C HIS A 242 -11.05 -0.61 5.54
N ARG A 243 -9.82 -0.35 5.07
CA ARG A 243 -9.31 -0.99 3.87
C ARG A 243 -8.90 -2.42 4.15
N ALA A 244 -9.12 -3.29 3.16
CA ALA A 244 -8.81 -4.72 3.24
C ALA A 244 -7.39 -5.02 3.79
N PRO A 245 -6.31 -4.28 3.44
CA PRO A 245 -4.98 -4.55 3.98
C PRO A 245 -4.87 -4.36 5.50
N TYR A 246 -5.52 -3.33 6.05
CA TYR A 246 -5.52 -3.09 7.50
C TYR A 246 -6.34 -4.14 8.23
N ILE A 247 -7.55 -4.45 7.72
CA ILE A 247 -8.42 -5.46 8.30
C ILE A 247 -7.72 -6.82 8.31
N ARG A 248 -7.07 -7.20 7.19
CA ARG A 248 -6.32 -8.45 7.07
C ARG A 248 -5.16 -8.52 8.05
N ARG A 249 -4.41 -7.42 8.23
CA ARG A 249 -3.33 -7.33 9.21
C ARG A 249 -3.84 -7.56 10.63
N ARG A 250 -4.89 -6.85 11.03
CA ARG A 250 -5.49 -6.97 12.36
C ARG A 250 -6.02 -8.39 12.61
N GLN A 251 -6.72 -8.98 11.63
CA GLN A 251 -7.21 -10.35 11.73
C GLN A 251 -6.07 -11.37 11.85
N ASN A 252 -4.93 -11.14 11.17
CA ASN A 252 -3.76 -12.00 11.28
C ASN A 252 -3.07 -11.85 12.65
N GLU A 253 -2.99 -10.63 13.19
CA GLU A 253 -2.49 -10.37 14.55
C GLU A 253 -3.36 -11.09 15.60
N ASP A 254 -4.68 -10.92 15.53
CA ASP A 254 -5.63 -11.57 16.43
C ASP A 254 -5.58 -13.10 16.33
N LEU A 255 -5.50 -13.64 15.10
CA LEU A 255 -5.38 -15.07 14.86
C LEU A 255 -4.04 -15.62 15.39
N SER A 256 -2.94 -14.90 15.13
CA SER A 256 -1.61 -15.25 15.64
C SER A 256 -1.62 -15.30 17.17
N MET A 257 -2.23 -14.31 17.84
CA MET A 257 -2.40 -14.29 19.29
C MET A 257 -3.25 -15.47 19.81
N SER A 258 -4.35 -15.79 19.14
CA SER A 258 -5.18 -16.96 19.49
C SER A 258 -4.42 -18.28 19.38
N VAL A 259 -3.62 -18.44 18.33
CA VAL A 259 -2.75 -19.63 18.15
C VAL A 259 -1.66 -19.67 19.21
N ALA A 260 -1.04 -18.55 19.54
CA ALA A 260 -0.01 -18.47 20.59
C ALA A 260 -0.57 -18.86 21.97
N LYS A 261 -1.80 -18.45 22.31
CA LYS A 261 -2.47 -18.86 23.54
C LYS A 261 -2.59 -20.39 23.66
N ARG A 262 -2.93 -21.08 22.57
CA ARG A 262 -2.93 -22.56 22.56
C ARG A 262 -1.54 -23.15 22.81
N GLY A 263 -0.48 -22.50 22.33
CA GLY A 263 0.89 -22.87 22.65
C GLY A 263 1.19 -22.75 24.15
N VAL A 264 0.73 -21.67 24.78
CA VAL A 264 0.86 -21.50 26.24
C VAL A 264 0.09 -22.58 27.00
N ASP A 265 -1.11 -22.94 26.54
CA ASP A 265 -1.90 -24.02 27.15
C ASP A 265 -1.13 -25.35 27.09
N ARG A 266 -0.49 -25.68 25.96
CA ARG A 266 0.39 -26.87 25.84
C ARG A 266 1.60 -26.83 26.77
N ILE A 267 2.20 -25.66 27.01
CA ILE A 267 3.28 -25.54 28.02
C ILE A 267 2.74 -25.92 29.41
N ARG A 268 1.54 -25.46 29.78
CA ARG A 268 0.96 -25.78 31.10
C ARG A 268 0.67 -27.27 31.27
N GLU A 269 0.38 -27.95 30.17
CA GLU A 269 0.21 -29.42 30.13
C GLU A 269 1.54 -30.18 30.16
N GLY A 270 2.69 -29.49 30.11
CA GLY A 270 4.02 -30.08 30.03
C GLY A 270 4.45 -30.48 28.62
N GLU A 271 3.59 -30.28 27.62
CA GLU A 271 3.82 -30.63 26.22
C GLU A 271 4.62 -29.54 25.48
N ASN A 272 5.87 -29.30 25.90
CA ASN A 272 6.69 -28.24 25.32
C ASN A 272 6.88 -28.40 23.79
N ALA A 273 6.97 -29.64 23.28
CA ALA A 273 7.17 -29.90 21.86
C ALA A 273 5.94 -29.52 21.02
N ALA A 274 4.74 -29.81 21.53
CA ALA A 274 3.49 -29.40 20.91
C ALA A 274 3.33 -27.86 20.99
N ALA A 275 3.75 -27.25 22.10
CA ALA A 275 3.73 -25.80 22.27
C ALA A 275 4.54 -25.09 21.18
N VAL A 276 5.76 -25.56 20.89
CA VAL A 276 6.62 -25.01 19.82
C VAL A 276 5.91 -25.03 18.46
N GLN A 277 5.14 -26.08 18.15
CA GLN A 277 4.38 -26.14 16.89
C GLN A 277 3.29 -25.06 16.80
N HIS A 278 2.59 -24.81 17.91
CA HIS A 278 1.62 -23.71 17.97
C HIS A 278 2.32 -22.35 17.82
N PHE A 279 3.44 -22.12 18.50
CA PHE A 279 4.16 -20.85 18.35
C PHE A 279 4.74 -20.66 16.95
N ASN A 280 5.27 -21.71 16.31
CA ASN A 280 5.70 -21.67 14.92
C ASN A 280 4.55 -21.27 13.99
N LYS A 281 3.35 -21.82 14.21
CA LYS A 281 2.15 -21.44 13.45
C LYS A 281 1.71 -20.00 13.74
N ALA A 282 1.83 -19.52 14.97
CA ALA A 282 1.54 -18.13 15.29
C ALA A 282 2.49 -17.18 14.56
N LEU A 283 3.79 -17.51 14.53
CA LEU A 283 4.84 -16.71 13.90
C LEU A 283 4.77 -16.76 12.36
N SER A 284 4.30 -17.86 11.76
CA SER A 284 4.06 -17.90 10.31
C SER A 284 2.90 -17.00 9.87
N ILE A 285 1.94 -16.72 10.77
CA ILE A 285 0.81 -15.80 10.52
C ILE A 285 1.23 -14.35 10.77
N CYS A 286 1.96 -14.10 11.86
CA CYS A 286 2.50 -12.79 12.21
C CYS A 286 3.92 -12.95 12.78
N GLY A 287 4.93 -12.69 11.95
CA GLY A 287 6.34 -12.86 12.33
C GLY A 287 6.79 -11.95 13.47
N LYS A 288 6.07 -10.86 13.75
CA LYS A 288 6.37 -9.90 14.84
C LYS A 288 5.56 -10.13 16.11
N ASN A 289 4.95 -11.30 16.29
CA ASN A 289 4.20 -11.60 17.49
C ASN A 289 5.15 -11.87 18.67
N ILE A 290 5.32 -10.86 19.53
CA ILE A 290 6.17 -10.92 20.72
C ILE A 290 5.77 -12.06 21.66
N GLU A 291 4.48 -12.27 21.92
CA GLU A 291 4.03 -13.34 22.83
C GLU A 291 4.32 -14.73 22.28
N ALA A 292 4.28 -14.90 20.94
CA ALA A 292 4.65 -16.16 20.32
C ALA A 292 6.16 -16.41 20.38
N LEU A 293 6.99 -15.39 20.17
CA LEU A 293 8.44 -15.47 20.36
C LEU A 293 8.79 -15.84 21.82
N VAL A 294 8.24 -15.10 22.78
CA VAL A 294 8.47 -15.34 24.22
C VAL A 294 7.97 -16.73 24.63
N GLY A 295 6.79 -17.13 24.16
CA GLY A 295 6.22 -18.44 24.43
C GLY A 295 7.07 -19.57 23.85
N ARG A 296 7.58 -19.42 22.62
CA ARG A 296 8.48 -20.39 21.99
C ARG A 296 9.80 -20.47 22.72
N ALA A 297 10.36 -19.34 23.13
CA ALA A 297 11.57 -19.30 23.94
C ALA A 297 11.40 -20.02 25.27
N ALA A 298 10.28 -19.80 25.97
CA ALA A 298 9.98 -20.52 27.20
C ALA A 298 9.90 -22.04 26.98
N ALA A 299 9.24 -22.48 25.90
CA ALA A 299 9.19 -23.89 25.54
C ALA A 299 10.59 -24.47 25.21
N TYR A 300 11.43 -23.73 24.48
CA TYR A 300 12.81 -24.14 24.21
C TYR A 300 13.67 -24.21 25.47
N ALA A 301 13.54 -23.24 26.37
CA ALA A 301 14.25 -23.25 27.66
C ALA A 301 13.84 -24.46 28.51
N ASN A 302 12.55 -24.80 28.55
CA ASN A 302 12.06 -26.00 29.22
C ASN A 302 12.62 -27.31 28.62
N MET A 303 12.98 -27.30 27.33
CA MET A 303 13.67 -28.43 26.66
C MET A 303 15.19 -28.39 26.81
N GLY A 304 15.75 -27.40 27.52
CA GLY A 304 17.20 -27.19 27.62
C GLY A 304 17.87 -26.65 26.35
N GLN A 305 17.08 -26.16 25.39
CA GLN A 305 17.55 -25.56 24.13
C GLN A 305 17.77 -24.05 24.30
N TYR A 306 18.67 -23.67 25.22
CA TYR A 306 18.84 -22.28 25.65
C TYR A 306 19.28 -21.31 24.53
N ASN A 307 20.13 -21.76 23.60
CA ASN A 307 20.55 -20.92 22.47
C ASN A 307 19.38 -20.49 21.56
N LEU A 308 18.42 -21.40 21.32
CA LEU A 308 17.24 -21.08 20.52
C LEU A 308 16.28 -20.17 21.31
N ALA A 309 16.15 -20.40 22.61
CA ALA A 309 15.37 -19.52 23.48
C ALA A 309 15.94 -18.10 23.51
N GLU A 310 17.25 -17.96 23.66
CA GLU A 310 17.93 -16.66 23.64
C GLU A 310 17.71 -15.93 22.31
N THR A 311 17.83 -16.64 21.18
CA THR A 311 17.61 -16.06 19.85
C THR A 311 16.20 -15.46 19.72
N ASP A 312 15.17 -16.21 20.13
CA ASP A 312 13.77 -15.74 20.11
C ASP A 312 13.54 -14.55 21.05
N LEU A 313 14.19 -14.55 22.21
CA LEU A 313 14.06 -13.47 23.20
C LEU A 313 14.80 -12.20 22.75
N ASP A 314 15.95 -12.33 22.09
CA ASP A 314 16.65 -11.22 21.47
C ASP A 314 15.78 -10.59 20.36
N GLU A 315 15.12 -11.40 19.52
CA GLU A 315 14.16 -10.91 18.52
C GLU A 315 12.96 -10.20 19.17
N ALA A 316 12.38 -10.78 20.23
CA ALA A 316 11.29 -10.17 20.97
C ALA A 316 11.67 -8.81 21.57
N LEU A 317 12.88 -8.69 22.13
CA LEU A 317 13.41 -7.45 22.69
C LEU A 317 13.83 -6.45 21.62
N ALA A 318 14.20 -6.90 20.42
CA ALA A 318 14.41 -6.01 19.28
C ALA A 318 13.11 -5.33 18.82
N ILE A 319 11.96 -6.03 18.92
CA ILE A 319 10.64 -5.45 18.62
C ILE A 319 10.17 -4.54 19.77
N ASN A 320 10.33 -4.98 21.02
CA ASN A 320 9.99 -4.19 22.20
C ASN A 320 11.01 -4.39 23.33
N ALA A 321 11.97 -3.48 23.44
CA ALA A 321 13.06 -3.54 24.42
C ALA A 321 12.59 -3.46 25.89
N SER A 322 11.39 -2.91 26.11
CA SER A 322 10.76 -2.77 27.43
C SER A 322 9.82 -3.93 27.78
N HIS A 323 9.71 -4.96 26.94
CA HIS A 323 8.79 -6.06 27.17
C HIS A 323 9.15 -6.87 28.42
N THR A 324 8.40 -6.70 29.51
CA THR A 324 8.70 -7.25 30.84
C THR A 324 8.88 -8.76 30.81
N ASN A 325 7.98 -9.50 30.15
CA ASN A 325 8.06 -10.96 30.10
C ASN A 325 9.30 -11.43 29.35
N ALA A 326 9.62 -10.82 28.19
CA ALA A 326 10.81 -11.18 27.42
C ALA A 326 12.10 -10.95 28.23
N ARG A 327 12.19 -9.82 28.94
CA ARG A 327 13.34 -9.52 29.81
C ARG A 327 13.50 -10.54 30.93
N ASN A 328 12.40 -10.92 31.59
CA ASN A 328 12.43 -11.90 32.67
C ASN A 328 12.80 -13.30 32.16
N TYR A 329 12.19 -13.75 31.05
CA TYR A 329 12.54 -15.04 30.44
C TYR A 329 13.98 -15.06 29.93
N MET A 330 14.51 -13.93 29.44
CA MET A 330 15.91 -13.82 29.04
C MET A 330 16.85 -14.00 30.24
N ILE A 331 16.59 -13.32 31.36
CA ILE A 331 17.38 -13.48 32.59
C ILE A 331 17.37 -14.94 33.05
N GLU A 332 16.20 -15.56 33.14
CA GLU A 332 16.09 -16.96 33.56
C GLU A 332 16.80 -17.91 32.59
N THR A 333 16.65 -17.73 31.28
CA THR A 333 17.30 -18.54 30.24
C THR A 333 18.83 -18.45 30.36
N LEU A 334 19.38 -17.24 30.47
CA LEU A 334 20.81 -17.00 30.62
C LEU A 334 21.37 -17.61 31.90
N LEU A 335 20.63 -17.53 33.02
CA LEU A 335 21.06 -18.12 34.29
C LEU A 335 21.07 -19.64 34.26
N GLN A 336 20.07 -20.26 33.64
CA GLN A 336 20.02 -21.73 33.50
C GLN A 336 21.11 -22.24 32.55
N GLU A 337 21.35 -21.53 31.45
CA GLU A 337 22.43 -21.86 30.54
C GLU A 337 23.80 -21.70 31.18
N ALA A 338 24.03 -20.62 31.94
CA ALA A 338 25.28 -20.39 32.64
C ALA A 338 25.59 -21.51 33.65
N LYS A 339 24.59 -21.96 34.42
CA LYS A 339 24.73 -23.10 35.34
C LYS A 339 25.09 -24.39 34.59
N ARG A 340 24.41 -24.67 33.49
CA ARG A 340 24.75 -25.83 32.64
C ARG A 340 26.17 -25.73 32.09
N LEU A 341 26.62 -24.54 31.67
CA LEU A 341 27.98 -24.31 31.17
C LEU A 341 29.02 -24.47 32.28
N GLU A 342 28.71 -24.11 33.52
CA GLU A 342 29.55 -24.41 34.69
C GLU A 342 29.70 -25.92 34.91
N GLU A 343 28.60 -26.66 34.85
CA GLU A 343 28.59 -28.13 34.98
C GLU A 343 29.41 -28.81 33.87
N VAL A 344 29.35 -28.27 32.64
CA VAL A 344 30.15 -28.74 31.49
C VAL A 344 31.62 -28.29 31.61
N GLY A 345 31.94 -27.33 32.48
CA GLY A 345 33.29 -26.79 32.68
C GLY A 345 33.67 -25.64 31.73
N LYS A 346 32.73 -25.15 30.90
CA LYS A 346 32.90 -24.01 29.98
C LYS A 346 32.77 -22.67 30.70
N LYS A 347 33.69 -22.41 31.63
CA LYS A 347 33.67 -21.23 32.51
C LYS A 347 33.65 -19.88 31.75
N GLY A 348 34.35 -19.79 30.62
CA GLY A 348 34.39 -18.57 29.80
C GLY A 348 33.03 -18.21 29.21
N GLU A 349 32.32 -19.19 28.64
CA GLU A 349 30.98 -18.98 28.08
C GLU A 349 29.96 -18.69 29.21
N ALA A 350 30.05 -19.38 30.36
CA ALA A 350 29.21 -19.12 31.52
C ALA A 350 29.33 -17.67 32.02
N LYS A 351 30.56 -17.13 32.07
CA LYS A 351 30.83 -15.74 32.44
C LYS A 351 30.07 -14.76 31.54
N VAL A 352 30.12 -14.95 30.23
CA VAL A 352 29.42 -14.08 29.26
C VAL A 352 27.91 -14.08 29.49
N LYS A 353 27.31 -15.26 29.78
CA LYS A 353 25.87 -15.37 30.04
C LYS A 353 25.46 -14.65 31.32
N TYR A 354 26.25 -14.75 32.40
CA TYR A 354 26.00 -13.98 33.63
C TYR A 354 26.12 -12.47 33.43
N GLU A 355 27.15 -12.03 32.70
CA GLU A 355 27.33 -10.61 32.38
C GLU A 355 26.15 -10.08 31.56
N LYS A 356 25.71 -10.81 30.52
CA LYS A 356 24.52 -10.44 29.73
C LYS A 356 23.28 -10.34 30.61
N SER A 357 23.06 -11.28 31.54
CA SER A 357 21.94 -11.22 32.49
C SER A 357 21.96 -9.94 33.34
N LEU A 358 23.13 -9.57 33.86
CA LEU A 358 23.33 -8.35 34.65
C LEU A 358 23.10 -7.06 33.85
N THR A 359 23.35 -7.05 32.54
CA THR A 359 23.03 -5.88 31.70
C THR A 359 21.52 -5.64 31.59
N ILE A 360 20.70 -6.68 31.69
CA ILE A 360 19.24 -6.57 31.64
C ILE A 360 18.71 -6.12 33.00
N LYS A 361 19.10 -6.84 34.07
CA LYS A 361 18.69 -6.52 35.43
C LYS A 361 19.76 -7.01 36.40
N SER A 362 20.05 -6.19 37.40
CA SER A 362 20.87 -6.64 38.53
C SER A 362 20.22 -7.85 39.20
N ASP A 363 20.88 -9.01 39.14
CA ASP A 363 20.43 -10.28 39.71
C ASP A 363 21.54 -10.85 40.60
N VAL A 364 21.20 -11.14 41.86
CA VAL A 364 22.14 -11.67 42.85
C VAL A 364 22.69 -13.04 42.42
N ARG A 365 21.87 -13.86 41.74
CA ARG A 365 22.27 -15.19 41.26
C ARG A 365 23.38 -15.07 40.22
N ALA A 366 23.34 -14.05 39.36
CA ALA A 366 24.39 -13.80 38.38
C ALA A 366 25.69 -13.30 39.03
N LEU A 367 25.59 -12.42 40.03
CA LEU A 367 26.76 -11.94 40.77
C LEU A 367 27.47 -13.07 41.52
N ASP A 368 26.72 -13.97 42.15
CA ASP A 368 27.30 -15.11 42.86
C ASP A 368 27.91 -16.14 41.89
N GLY A 369 27.29 -16.36 40.73
CA GLY A 369 27.87 -17.17 39.65
C GLY A 369 29.23 -16.62 39.18
N LEU A 370 29.31 -15.32 38.88
CA LEU A 370 30.58 -14.67 38.52
C LEU A 370 31.65 -14.78 39.61
N ARG A 371 31.28 -14.57 40.88
CA ARG A 371 32.21 -14.74 42.01
C ARG A 371 32.72 -16.16 42.12
N ASN A 372 31.89 -17.17 41.87
CA ASN A 372 32.29 -18.58 41.90
C ASN A 372 33.21 -18.93 40.73
N LEU A 373 33.00 -18.32 39.55
CA LEU A 373 33.89 -18.45 38.40
C LEU A 373 35.27 -17.80 38.63
N GLU A 374 35.30 -16.66 39.31
CA GLU A 374 36.55 -15.92 39.65
C GLU A 374 37.36 -16.57 40.76
N ARG A 375 36.73 -17.44 41.59
CA ARG A 375 37.45 -18.25 42.58
C ARG A 375 38.41 -19.19 41.86
N SER A 376 39.63 -18.71 41.65
CA SER A 376 40.75 -19.51 41.23
C SER A 376 41.03 -20.55 42.33
N PRO A 377 41.29 -21.83 42.00
CA PRO A 377 41.71 -22.84 42.98
C PRO A 377 42.88 -22.37 43.86
N SER A 378 43.73 -21.49 43.33
CA SER A 378 44.83 -20.84 44.05
C SER A 378 44.38 -20.08 45.30
N VAL A 379 43.19 -19.46 45.28
CA VAL A 379 42.64 -18.74 46.44
C VAL A 379 42.13 -19.71 47.50
N GLU A 380 41.66 -20.91 47.13
CA GLU A 380 41.33 -21.96 48.10
C GLU A 380 42.59 -22.44 48.83
N ILE A 381 43.71 -22.65 48.13
CA ILE A 381 44.96 -23.05 48.79
C ILE A 381 45.42 -22.00 49.81
N ILE A 382 45.25 -20.70 49.51
CA ILE A 382 45.61 -19.61 50.43
C ILE A 382 44.60 -19.50 51.59
N LYS A 383 43.29 -19.59 51.31
CA LYS A 383 42.26 -19.51 52.35
C LYS A 383 42.30 -20.72 53.28
N MET A 384 42.44 -21.94 52.74
CA MET A 384 42.62 -23.15 53.53
C MET A 384 43.88 -23.05 54.39
N LYS A 385 45.01 -22.56 53.86
CA LYS A 385 46.22 -22.30 54.68
C LYS A 385 45.96 -21.29 55.81
N ASN A 386 45.20 -20.22 55.55
CA ASN A 386 44.88 -19.21 56.57
C ASN A 386 43.86 -19.70 57.61
N ASP A 387 42.86 -20.48 57.19
CA ASP A 387 41.86 -21.07 58.08
C ASP A 387 42.47 -22.19 58.92
N ASP A 388 43.39 -22.99 58.36
CA ASP A 388 44.19 -23.96 59.11
C ASP A 388 45.10 -23.28 60.14
N ALA A 389 45.68 -22.12 59.80
CA ALA A 389 46.46 -21.32 60.75
C ALA A 389 45.58 -20.79 61.89
N LYS A 390 44.40 -20.21 61.59
CA LYS A 390 43.44 -19.75 62.60
C LYS A 390 42.89 -20.88 63.46
N ALA A 391 42.65 -22.06 62.89
CA ALA A 391 42.18 -23.22 63.62
C ALA A 391 43.25 -23.77 64.57
N LYS A 392 44.54 -23.75 64.15
CA LYS A 392 45.67 -24.08 65.03
C LYS A 392 45.80 -23.09 66.18
N ASP A 393 45.66 -21.79 65.94
CA ASP A 393 45.70 -20.77 67.00
C ASP A 393 44.55 -20.92 67.99
N ARG A 394 43.32 -21.16 67.52
CA ARG A 394 42.16 -21.41 68.40
C ARG A 394 42.31 -22.68 69.23
N LYS A 395 42.86 -23.75 68.67
CA LYS A 395 43.17 -24.98 69.42
C LYS A 395 44.24 -24.73 70.48
N ALA A 396 45.28 -23.96 70.16
CA ALA A 396 46.32 -23.59 71.11
C ALA A 396 45.78 -22.72 72.26
N GLU A 397 44.91 -21.74 71.98
CA GLU A 397 44.21 -20.96 73.00
C GLU A 397 43.33 -21.82 73.91
N HIS A 398 42.53 -22.72 73.32
CA HIS A 398 41.65 -23.58 74.11
C HIS A 398 42.43 -24.58 74.98
N SER A 399 43.55 -25.10 74.49
CA SER A 399 44.46 -25.94 75.28
C SER A 399 45.06 -25.16 76.46
N ARG A 400 45.56 -23.95 76.23
CA ARG A 400 46.08 -23.08 77.29
C ARG A 400 45.01 -22.74 78.33
N ALA A 401 43.78 -22.45 77.90
CA ALA A 401 42.67 -22.17 78.80
C ALA A 401 42.25 -23.39 79.62
N ALA A 402 42.29 -24.59 79.03
CA ALA A 402 42.00 -25.84 79.74
C ALA A 402 43.07 -26.16 80.80
N ASP A 403 44.35 -26.01 80.46
CA ASP A 403 45.46 -26.22 81.39
C ASP A 403 45.43 -25.22 82.55
N GLU A 404 45.13 -23.95 82.27
CA GLU A 404 44.97 -22.91 83.29
C GLU A 404 43.82 -23.24 84.26
N LYS A 405 42.68 -23.74 83.75
CA LYS A 405 41.53 -24.15 84.56
C LYS A 405 41.88 -25.36 85.45
N GLN A 406 42.60 -26.33 84.90
CA GLN A 406 43.04 -27.53 85.64
C GLN A 406 44.03 -27.17 86.75
N ARG A 407 44.96 -26.23 86.48
CA ARG A 407 45.91 -25.70 87.45
C ARG A 407 45.21 -24.97 88.60
N ARG A 408 44.19 -24.16 88.31
CA ARG A 408 43.36 -23.50 89.34
C ARG A 408 42.60 -24.49 90.22
N LYS A 409 42.09 -25.58 89.64
CA LYS A 409 41.40 -26.64 90.40
C LYS A 409 42.36 -27.33 91.38
N ARG A 410 43.53 -27.76 90.91
CA ARG A 410 44.57 -28.38 91.76
C ARG A 410 44.99 -27.48 92.92
N ARG A 411 45.07 -26.17 92.69
CA ARG A 411 45.42 -25.19 93.74
C ARG A 411 44.35 -25.11 94.83
N ARG A 412 43.05 -25.10 94.47
CA ARG A 412 41.94 -25.13 95.44
C ARG A 412 41.88 -26.44 96.21
N ASP A 413 42.12 -27.56 95.53
CA ASP A 413 42.10 -28.88 96.19
C ASP A 413 43.27 -28.99 97.19
N ALA A 414 44.45 -28.44 96.86
CA ALA A 414 45.58 -28.35 97.77
C ALA A 414 45.32 -27.40 98.96
N GLU A 415 44.65 -26.27 98.74
CA GLU A 415 44.24 -25.36 99.82
C GLU A 415 43.25 -26.04 100.78
N LYS A 416 42.25 -26.76 100.26
CA LYS A 416 41.32 -27.54 101.09
C LYS A 416 42.00 -28.65 101.87
N LEU A 417 42.96 -29.35 101.24
CA LEU A 417 43.73 -30.40 101.92
C LEU A 417 44.53 -29.81 103.08
N ALA A 418 45.19 -28.66 102.87
CA ALA A 418 45.92 -27.95 103.91
C ALA A 418 45.02 -27.45 105.06
N GLU A 419 43.78 -27.01 104.76
CA GLU A 419 42.77 -26.68 105.79
C GLU A 419 42.38 -27.92 106.60
N TYR A 420 42.14 -29.06 105.95
CA TYR A 420 41.83 -30.31 106.65
C TYR A 420 42.99 -30.77 107.53
N GLU A 421 44.23 -30.68 107.05
CA GLU A 421 45.41 -31.03 107.84
C GLU A 421 45.57 -30.12 109.07
N ARG A 422 45.33 -28.81 108.93
CA ARG A 422 45.31 -27.88 110.07
C ARG A 422 44.21 -28.22 111.07
N PHE A 423 43.01 -28.54 110.60
CA PHE A 423 41.89 -28.93 111.46
C PHE A 423 42.18 -30.23 112.23
N ILE A 424 42.81 -31.22 111.58
CA ILE A 424 43.24 -32.46 112.23
C ILE A 424 44.34 -32.17 113.27
N ALA A 425 45.27 -31.25 112.98
CA ALA A 425 46.30 -30.86 113.93
C ALA A 425 45.72 -30.17 115.18
N GLU A 426 44.73 -29.28 115.03
CA GLU A 426 44.01 -28.65 116.15
C GLU A 426 43.21 -29.65 116.98
N LEU A 427 42.60 -30.66 116.35
CA LEU A 427 41.90 -31.73 117.07
C LEU A 427 42.85 -32.59 117.91
N LYS A 428 44.10 -32.75 117.49
CA LYS A 428 45.13 -33.51 118.24
C LYS A 428 45.75 -32.71 119.40
N SER A 429 45.57 -31.40 119.46
CA SER A 429 46.09 -30.57 120.56
C SER A 429 45.09 -30.32 121.69
N LYS A 430 43.86 -30.82 121.58
CA LYS A 430 42.88 -30.93 122.67
C LYS A 430 42.93 -32.33 123.25
#